data_AF-A0A7M3M8W4-F1
#
_entry.id   AF-A0A7M3M8W4-F1
#
_cell.length_a   1.000
_cell.length_b   1.000
_cell.length_c   1.000
_cell.angle_alpha   90.00
_cell.angle_beta   90.00
_cell.angle_gamma   90.00
#
_symmetry.space_group_name_H-M   'P 1'
#
loop_
_entity.id
_entity.type
_entity.pdbx_description
1 polymer ?
#
loop_
_entity_poly.entity_id
_entity_poly.type
_entity_poly.pdbx_seq_one_letter_code
_entity_poly.pdbx_strand_id
1 'polypeptide(L)'
;MVEVAGWHVEIEFDEDETHTKAAALLRLRDGAELRAHGKATRDRKDPDERRIGEELAGARALTDLAEQLTAKAQGEVKELRRQ
;
A
#
# COMPACT_ATOMS: atom_id res chain seq x y z
N MET A 1 10.01 -8.72 -28.28
CA MET A 1 10.65 -8.07 -27.12
C MET A 1 9.56 -7.83 -26.10
N VAL A 2 9.75 -8.25 -24.85
CA VAL A 2 8.79 -7.95 -23.76
C VAL A 2 9.22 -6.62 -23.16
N GLU A 3 8.39 -5.60 -23.28
CA GLU A 3 8.61 -4.35 -22.57
C GLU A 3 8.14 -4.54 -21.12
N VAL A 4 9.05 -4.45 -20.16
CA VAL A 4 8.70 -4.55 -18.74
C VAL A 4 8.09 -3.22 -18.31
N ALA A 5 6.83 -3.24 -17.93
CA ALA A 5 6.19 -2.08 -17.31
C ALA A 5 6.64 -1.96 -15.85
N GLY A 6 7.45 -0.93 -15.54
CA GLY A 6 7.83 -0.60 -14.16
C GLY A 6 6.80 0.30 -13.49
N TRP A 7 6.46 -0.01 -12.24
CA TRP A 7 5.66 0.82 -11.34
C TRP A 7 6.49 1.17 -10.09
N HIS A 8 6.22 2.34 -9.52
CA HIS A 8 6.83 2.79 -8.27
C HIS A 8 5.76 2.98 -7.22
N VAL A 9 5.98 2.39 -6.05
CA VAL A 9 5.18 2.61 -4.85
C VAL A 9 6.05 3.40 -3.87
N GLU A 10 5.59 4.58 -3.50
CA GLU A 10 6.20 5.39 -2.44
C GLU A 10 5.54 4.99 -1.12
N ILE A 11 6.33 4.70 -0.08
CA ILE A 11 5.82 4.40 1.25
C ILE A 11 6.53 5.28 2.26
N GLU A 12 5.75 6.00 3.05
CA GLU A 12 6.23 6.81 4.16
C GLU A 12 5.73 6.22 5.48
N PHE A 13 6.56 6.33 6.51
CA PHE A 13 6.25 5.85 7.86
C PHE A 13 6.23 7.00 8.86
N ASP A 14 5.23 6.95 9.74
CA ASP A 14 5.09 7.84 10.89
C ASP A 14 5.06 6.97 12.15
N GLU A 15 6.11 7.10 12.98
CA GLU A 15 6.30 6.31 14.19
C GLU A 15 6.21 7.17 15.45
N ASP A 16 5.33 6.78 16.36
CA ASP A 16 5.30 7.28 17.74
C ASP A 16 5.74 6.19 18.74
N GLU A 17 5.71 6.49 20.04
CA GLU A 17 6.17 5.57 21.09
C GLU A 17 5.46 4.20 21.08
N THR A 18 4.26 4.12 20.48
CA THR A 18 3.34 2.96 20.59
C THR A 18 2.73 2.53 19.25
N HIS A 19 2.80 3.35 18.21
CA HIS A 19 2.20 3.08 16.91
C HIS A 19 3.16 3.36 15.76
N THR A 20 3.16 2.45 14.78
CA THR A 20 3.73 2.71 13.45
C THR A 20 2.58 2.83 12.46
N LYS A 21 2.57 3.91 11.68
CA LYS A 21 1.65 4.11 10.56
C LYS A 21 2.44 4.10 9.26
N ALA A 22 1.85 3.55 8.22
CA ALA A 22 2.39 3.55 6.86
C ALA A 22 1.37 4.19 5.92
N ALA A 23 1.84 5.05 5.02
CA ALA A 23 1.07 5.58 3.91
C ALA A 23 1.75 5.18 2.61
N ALA A 24 1.03 4.52 1.71
CA ALA A 24 1.53 4.10 0.41
C ALA A 24 0.85 4.87 -0.72
N LEU A 25 1.63 5.30 -1.71
CA LEU A 25 1.16 6.00 -2.91
C LEU A 25 1.66 5.25 -4.16
N LEU A 26 0.73 4.90 -5.05
CA LEU A 26 1.01 4.35 -6.37
C LEU A 26 0.47 5.30 -7.43
N ARG A 27 1.32 5.69 -8.39
CA ARG A 27 0.94 6.45 -9.57
C ARG A 27 0.93 5.54 -10.79
N LEU A 28 -0.25 5.37 -11.40
CA LEU A 28 -0.46 4.56 -12.59
C LEU A 28 -0.25 5.38 -13.87
N ARG A 29 -0.03 4.69 -14.99
CA ARG A 29 0.27 5.31 -16.29
C ARG A 29 -0.90 6.09 -16.88
N ASP A 30 -2.11 5.75 -16.48
CA ASP A 30 -3.35 6.45 -16.84
C ASP A 30 -3.56 7.75 -16.03
N GLY A 31 -2.62 8.07 -15.14
CA GLY A 31 -2.68 9.24 -14.26
C GLY A 31 -3.44 9.00 -12.95
N ALA A 32 -3.98 7.80 -12.72
CA ALA A 32 -4.64 7.48 -11.46
C ALA A 32 -3.62 7.41 -10.31
N GLU A 33 -3.98 8.01 -9.17
CA GLU A 33 -3.26 7.86 -7.91
C GLU A 33 -4.06 6.95 -6.97
N LEU A 34 -3.42 5.91 -6.44
CA LEU A 34 -3.98 5.07 -5.38
C LEU A 34 -3.23 5.36 -4.08
N ARG A 35 -3.97 5.60 -3.01
CA ARG A 35 -3.44 5.92 -1.69
C ARG A 35 -3.95 4.91 -0.68
N ALA A 36 -3.02 4.25 -0.01
CA ALA A 36 -3.33 3.19 0.93
C ALA A 36 -2.68 3.44 2.28
N HIS A 37 -3.19 2.79 3.32
CA HIS A 37 -2.73 2.99 4.69
C HIS A 37 -2.58 1.68 5.45
N GLY A 38 -1.58 1.64 6.32
CA GLY A 38 -1.36 0.55 7.25
C GLY A 38 -1.02 1.07 8.63
N LYS A 39 -1.32 0.27 9.65
CA LYS A 39 -0.97 0.59 11.04
C LYS A 39 -0.52 -0.66 11.77
N ALA A 40 0.42 -0.52 12.69
CA ALA A 40 0.82 -1.52 13.66
C ALA A 40 0.87 -0.89 15.05
N THR A 41 0.47 -1.65 16.07
CA THR A 41 0.54 -1.24 17.47
C THR A 41 1.58 -2.10 18.17
N ARG A 42 2.42 -1.44 18.96
CA ARG A 42 3.48 -2.06 19.75
C ARG A 42 2.90 -2.68 21.02
N ASP A 43 3.36 -3.88 21.42
CA ASP A 43 3.14 -4.34 22.79
C ASP A 43 4.30 -3.83 23.66
N ARG A 44 3.97 -3.29 24.82
CA ARG A 44 4.85 -2.43 25.62
C ARG A 44 6.06 -3.16 26.23
N LYS A 45 6.22 -4.46 25.95
CA LYS A 45 7.17 -5.36 26.60
C LYS A 45 8.44 -5.65 25.81
N ASP A 46 8.56 -5.27 24.53
CA ASP A 46 9.70 -5.69 23.71
C ASP A 46 10.42 -4.55 22.95
N PRO A 47 11.71 -4.28 23.23
CA PRO A 47 12.51 -3.25 22.57
C PRO A 47 12.81 -3.50 21.08
N ASP A 48 12.81 -4.76 20.59
CA ASP A 48 13.12 -5.10 19.18
C ASP A 48 11.95 -4.89 18.20
N GLU A 49 10.77 -4.52 18.71
CA GLU A 49 9.53 -4.40 17.92
C GLU A 49 9.48 -3.25 16.90
N ARG A 50 10.38 -2.26 16.92
CA ARG A 50 10.29 -1.12 15.97
C ARG A 50 10.34 -1.55 14.51
N ARG A 51 11.30 -2.43 14.17
CA ARG A 51 11.42 -2.97 12.82
C ARG A 51 10.21 -3.80 12.40
N ILE A 52 9.65 -4.57 13.35
CA ILE A 52 8.47 -5.41 13.10
C ILE A 52 7.22 -4.53 12.88
N GLY A 53 7.10 -3.43 13.62
CA GLY A 53 6.02 -2.44 13.45
C GLY A 53 6.01 -1.82 12.06
N GLU A 54 7.18 -1.39 11.58
CA GLU A 54 7.37 -0.86 10.22
C GLU A 54 7.00 -1.90 9.15
N GLU A 55 7.56 -3.11 9.24
CA GLU A 55 7.28 -4.20 8.31
C GLU A 55 5.77 -4.55 8.26
N LEU A 56 5.12 -4.64 9.42
CA LEU A 56 3.69 -4.94 9.52
C LEU A 56 2.81 -3.80 9.00
N ALA A 57 3.12 -2.54 9.35
CA ALA A 57 2.39 -1.39 8.85
C ALA A 57 2.54 -1.27 7.32
N GLY A 58 3.76 -1.44 6.81
CA GLY A 58 4.05 -1.43 5.38
C GLY A 58 3.32 -2.55 4.64
N ALA A 59 3.36 -3.78 5.14
CA ALA A 59 2.63 -4.91 4.57
C ALA A 59 1.11 -4.65 4.53
N ARG A 60 0.55 -4.06 5.58
CA ARG A 60 -0.87 -3.70 5.63
C ARG A 60 -1.23 -2.63 4.59
N ALA A 61 -0.39 -1.60 4.45
CA ALA A 61 -0.58 -0.58 3.42
C ALA A 61 -0.49 -1.17 2.01
N LEU A 62 0.41 -2.12 1.78
CA LEU A 62 0.54 -2.82 0.49
C LEU A 62 -0.65 -3.73 0.18
N THR A 63 -1.21 -4.40 1.20
CA THR A 63 -2.43 -5.22 1.03
C THR A 63 -3.62 -4.33 0.64
N ASP A 64 -3.83 -3.23 1.36
CA ASP A 64 -4.88 -2.25 1.02
C ASP A 64 -4.68 -1.72 -0.42
N LEU A 65 -3.44 -1.35 -0.77
CA LEU A 65 -3.11 -0.92 -2.14
C LEU A 65 -3.44 -1.99 -3.20
N ALA A 66 -3.14 -3.25 -2.93
CA ALA A 66 -3.44 -4.36 -3.83
C ALA A 66 -4.95 -4.59 -3.99
N GLU A 67 -5.72 -4.45 -2.92
CA GLU A 67 -7.19 -4.51 -2.95
C GLU A 67 -7.78 -3.38 -3.78
N GLN A 68 -7.30 -2.14 -3.58
CA GLN A 68 -7.73 -0.97 -4.35
C GLN A 68 -7.41 -1.12 -5.85
N LEU A 69 -6.19 -1.56 -6.17
CA LEU A 69 -5.78 -1.77 -7.57
C LEU A 69 -6.63 -2.85 -8.25
N THR A 70 -6.91 -3.94 -7.53
CA THR A 70 -7.79 -5.01 -8.01
C THR A 70 -9.19 -4.48 -8.28
N ALA A 71 -9.75 -3.70 -7.36
CA ALA A 71 -11.07 -3.11 -7.52
C ALA A 71 -11.15 -2.15 -8.73
N LYS A 72 -10.13 -1.31 -8.94
CA LYS A 72 -10.03 -0.43 -10.11
C LYS A 72 -10.02 -1.23 -11.41
N ALA A 73 -9.14 -2.23 -11.53
CA ALA A 73 -9.06 -3.06 -12.74
C ALA A 73 -10.38 -3.79 -13.04
N GLN A 74 -11.05 -4.30 -12.01
CA GLN A 74 -12.37 -4.92 -12.16
C GLN A 74 -13.43 -3.91 -12.62
N GLY A 75 -13.36 -2.66 -12.17
CA GLY A 75 -14.21 -1.57 -12.64
C GLY A 75 -14.05 -1.33 -14.14
N GLU A 76 -12.81 -1.15 -14.60
CA GLU A 76 -12.48 -0.92 -16.02
C GLU A 76 -12.96 -2.07 -16.92
N VAL A 77 -12.74 -3.31 -16.50
CA VAL A 77 -13.23 -4.50 -17.24
C VAL A 77 -14.74 -4.49 -17.37
N LYS A 78 -15.47 -4.05 -16.34
CA LYS A 78 -16.94 -3.95 -16.39
C LYS A 78 -17.39 -2.83 -17.34
N GLU A 79 -16.68 -1.72 -17.39
CA GLU A 79 -16.99 -0.59 -18.28
C GLU A 79 -16.75 -0.95 -19.75
N LEU A 80 -15.62 -1.58 -20.05
CA LEU A 80 -15.29 -2.05 -21.40
C LEU A 80 -16.30 -3.05 -21.95
N ARG A 81 -16.91 -3.87 -21.08
CA ARG A 81 -17.93 -4.86 -21.47
C ARG A 81 -19.33 -4.27 -21.69
N ARG A 82 -19.56 -3.02 -21.28
CA ARG A 82 -20.86 -2.33 -21.44
C ARG A 82 -20.94 -1.50 -22.73
N GLN A 83 -19.81 -1.34 -23.43
CA GLN A 83 -19.69 -0.71 -24.74
C GLN A 83 -19.90 -1.75 -25.84
#